data_AF-A0A7V3I3H5-F1
#
_entry.id   AF-A0A7V3I3H5-F1
#
_cell.length_a   1.000
_cell.length_b   1.000
_cell.length_c   1.000
_cell.angle_alpha   90.00
_cell.angle_beta   90.00
_cell.angle_gamma   90.00
#
_symmetry.space_group_name_H-M   'P 1'
#
loop_
_entity.id
_entity.type
_entity.pdbx_description
1 polymer ?
#
loop_
_entity_poly.entity_id
_entity_poly.type
_entity_poly.pdbx_seq_one_letter_code
_entity_poly.pdbx_strand_id
1 'polypeptide(L)'
;MRLLQGLAREAEARGHSVRASRRPNQYGYGEQTGGIVGCMVFEVSGVKCALSISEPQERVAHVATAKEVEKTKRDTWYRIPSHDYVKSGRLQLTLATDSGYSAKVGWADTAALKLESRLCDVMPLYERWAAIDAERKEAERQRQITAQERRAREDELAMAEYKQHGLAEHLLADLNAWELGGRLRRYVSALEKRAGRIADADERVAALGWVEWCHRHIETQDPLARPIKMPTIKAPGFTELQESRRRLGF
;
A
#
# COMPACT_ATOMS: atom_id res chain seq x y z
N MET A 1 11.52 -40.82 18.91
CA MET A 1 10.11 -40.43 19.19
C MET A 1 9.93 -39.51 20.41
N ARG A 2 10.79 -39.53 21.44
CA ARG A 2 10.57 -38.75 22.68
C ARG A 2 10.79 -37.24 22.55
N LEU A 3 11.69 -36.78 21.68
CA LEU A 3 12.04 -35.36 21.55
C LEU A 3 10.89 -34.49 21.03
N LEU A 4 10.27 -34.91 19.92
CA LEU A 4 9.13 -34.21 19.33
C LEU A 4 7.90 -34.17 20.25
N GLN A 5 7.67 -35.26 20.99
CA GLN A 5 6.59 -35.33 21.98
C GLN A 5 6.83 -34.39 23.17
N GLY A 6 8.08 -34.26 23.62
CA GLY A 6 8.46 -33.31 24.67
C GLY A 6 8.21 -31.86 24.23
N LEU A 7 8.59 -31.52 23.01
CA LEU A 7 8.36 -30.18 22.45
C LEU A 7 6.88 -29.87 22.26
N ALA A 8 6.08 -30.83 21.79
CA ALA A 8 4.63 -30.67 21.68
C ALA A 8 3.99 -30.39 23.05
N ARG A 9 4.38 -31.14 24.09
CA ARG A 9 3.89 -30.92 25.46
C ARG A 9 4.31 -29.57 26.03
N GLU A 10 5.54 -29.14 25.76
CA GLU A 10 6.02 -27.82 26.18
C GLU A 10 5.24 -26.69 25.49
N ALA A 11 4.93 -26.84 24.19
CA ALA A 11 4.10 -25.89 23.48
C ALA A 11 2.70 -25.78 24.09
N GLU A 12 2.05 -26.92 24.34
CA GLU A 12 0.73 -26.97 24.99
C GLU A 12 0.76 -26.37 26.41
N ALA A 13 1.81 -26.63 27.19
CA ALA A 13 1.98 -26.08 28.54
C ALA A 13 2.11 -24.54 28.54
N ARG A 14 2.63 -23.97 27.45
CA ARG A 14 2.73 -22.52 27.23
C ARG A 14 1.48 -21.91 26.58
N GLY A 15 0.45 -22.73 26.31
CA GLY A 15 -0.81 -22.29 25.69
C GLY A 15 -0.76 -22.20 24.17
N HIS A 16 0.27 -22.73 23.52
CA HIS A 16 0.40 -22.74 22.06
C HIS A 16 -0.21 -24.01 21.48
N SER A 17 -0.80 -23.91 20.28
CA SER A 17 -1.32 -25.09 19.58
C SER A 17 -0.23 -25.76 18.76
N VAL A 18 -0.26 -27.10 18.68
CA VAL A 18 0.69 -27.88 17.88
C VAL A 18 -0.05 -28.95 17.11
N ARG A 19 0.39 -29.19 15.87
CA ARG A 19 -0.07 -30.32 15.07
C ARG A 19 1.07 -30.93 14.28
N ALA A 20 0.98 -32.24 14.09
CA ALA A 20 1.83 -32.93 13.12
C ALA A 20 1.38 -32.56 11.70
N SER A 21 2.31 -32.13 10.87
CA SER A 21 2.06 -31.94 9.43
C SER A 21 2.08 -33.28 8.72
N ARG A 22 1.15 -33.47 7.78
CA ARG A 22 1.18 -34.65 6.92
C ARG A 22 2.34 -34.51 5.96
N ARG A 23 3.24 -35.50 5.93
CA ARG A 23 4.22 -35.60 4.84
C ARG A 23 3.45 -35.68 3.52
N PRO A 24 3.84 -34.94 2.49
CA PRO A 24 3.23 -35.08 1.18
C PRO A 24 3.34 -36.51 0.68
N ASN A 25 2.28 -37.00 0.06
CA ASN A 25 2.33 -38.24 -0.73
C ASN A 25 3.31 -38.06 -1.89
N GLN A 26 3.76 -39.15 -2.53
CA GLN A 26 4.77 -39.17 -3.61
C GLN A 26 4.51 -38.19 -4.79
N TYR A 27 3.29 -37.64 -4.90
CA TYR A 27 2.86 -36.70 -5.95
C TYR A 27 2.26 -35.37 -5.42
N GLY A 28 2.32 -35.09 -4.12
CA GLY A 28 1.74 -33.88 -3.52
C GLY A 28 2.78 -32.86 -3.08
N TYR A 29 2.47 -31.56 -3.16
CA TYR A 29 3.21 -30.55 -2.41
C TYR A 29 2.74 -30.58 -0.96
N GLY A 30 3.66 -30.75 -0.02
CA GLY A 30 3.35 -30.75 1.41
C GLY A 30 2.89 -29.37 1.87
N GLU A 31 2.19 -29.32 3.00
CA GLU A 31 1.88 -28.03 3.61
C GLU A 31 3.19 -27.31 3.98
N GLN A 32 3.41 -26.15 3.37
CA GLN A 32 4.59 -25.33 3.60
C GLN A 32 4.27 -24.20 4.58
N THR A 33 5.14 -23.99 5.55
CA THR A 33 5.10 -22.84 6.45
C THR A 33 6.48 -22.21 6.42
N GLY A 34 6.56 -20.92 6.11
CA GLY A 34 7.85 -20.23 5.92
C GLY A 34 8.74 -20.86 4.86
N GLY A 35 8.17 -21.57 3.87
CA GLY A 35 8.91 -22.23 2.80
C GLY A 35 9.67 -23.50 3.22
N ILE A 36 9.25 -24.17 4.30
CA ILE A 36 9.68 -25.55 4.62
C ILE A 36 8.45 -26.46 4.77
N VAL A 37 8.62 -27.73 4.41
CA VAL A 37 7.70 -28.80 4.81
C VAL A 37 8.11 -29.24 6.21
N GLY A 38 7.43 -28.70 7.23
CA GLY A 38 7.63 -29.12 8.61
C GLY A 38 7.22 -30.58 8.81
N CYS A 39 7.71 -31.20 9.87
CA CYS A 39 7.09 -32.38 10.49
C CYS A 39 6.12 -32.00 11.63
N MET A 40 6.26 -30.79 12.18
CA MET A 40 5.33 -30.17 13.12
C MET A 40 5.09 -28.71 12.76
N VAL A 41 3.86 -28.24 13.01
CA VAL A 41 3.46 -26.85 12.87
C VAL A 41 2.86 -26.41 14.20
N PHE A 42 3.38 -25.29 14.71
CA PHE A 42 2.98 -24.62 15.94
C PHE A 42 2.24 -23.34 15.59
N GLU A 43 1.23 -22.99 16.35
CA GLU A 43 0.55 -21.70 16.27
C GLU A 43 0.86 -20.91 17.54
N VAL A 44 1.58 -19.80 17.37
CA VAL A 44 2.08 -18.97 18.46
C VAL A 44 1.60 -17.55 18.21
N SER A 45 0.67 -17.08 19.03
CA SER A 45 0.06 -15.74 18.93
C SER A 45 -0.39 -15.35 17.50
N GLY A 46 -1.00 -16.27 16.77
CA GLY A 46 -1.52 -16.06 15.42
C GLY A 46 -0.49 -16.19 14.29
N VAL A 47 0.75 -16.56 14.61
CA VAL A 47 1.82 -16.87 13.65
C VAL A 47 2.03 -18.38 13.58
N LYS A 48 2.19 -18.93 12.38
CA LYS A 48 2.51 -20.35 12.19
C LYS A 48 4.02 -20.53 12.13
N CYS A 49 4.51 -21.45 12.94
CA CYS A 49 5.91 -21.81 13.03
C CYS A 49 6.08 -23.29 12.68
N ALA A 50 6.85 -23.60 11.65
CA ALA A 50 7.18 -24.98 11.29
C ALA A 50 8.52 -25.42 11.87
N LEU A 51 8.57 -26.71 12.18
CA LEU A 51 9.75 -27.43 12.58
C LEU A 51 9.92 -28.64 11.66
N SER A 52 11.12 -28.81 11.10
CA SER A 52 11.49 -29.96 10.28
C SER A 52 12.75 -30.60 10.84
N ILE A 53 12.79 -31.94 10.87
CA ILE A 53 13.97 -32.71 11.23
C ILE A 53 14.37 -33.56 10.02
N SER A 54 15.63 -33.42 9.60
CA SER A 54 16.23 -34.18 8.50
C SER A 54 17.60 -34.72 8.88
N GLU A 55 17.94 -35.90 8.38
CA GLU A 55 19.30 -36.43 8.41
C GLU A 55 19.95 -36.14 7.04
N PRO A 56 20.94 -35.24 6.94
CA PRO A 56 21.65 -35.03 5.70
C PRO A 56 22.37 -36.32 5.26
N GLN A 57 22.48 -36.49 3.95
CA GLN A 57 23.25 -37.58 3.37
C GLN A 57 24.67 -37.10 3.04
N GLU A 58 25.65 -37.93 3.35
CA GLU A 58 27.04 -37.71 2.97
C GLU A 58 27.34 -38.45 1.66
N ARG A 59 28.16 -37.82 0.82
CA ARG A 59 28.63 -38.40 -0.43
C ARG A 59 29.94 -39.12 -0.16
N VAL A 60 29.95 -40.42 -0.37
CA VAL A 60 31.16 -41.26 -0.27
C VAL A 60 31.50 -41.76 -1.67
N ALA A 61 32.80 -41.90 -1.97
CA ALA A 61 33.25 -42.43 -3.25
C ALA A 61 32.62 -43.82 -3.49
N HIS A 62 31.94 -43.98 -4.61
CA HIS A 62 31.27 -45.23 -4.95
C HIS A 62 32.31 -46.28 -5.34
N VAL A 63 32.20 -47.48 -4.76
CA VAL A 63 33.04 -48.61 -5.11
C VAL A 63 32.28 -49.47 -6.12
N ALA A 64 32.73 -49.42 -7.37
CA ALA A 64 32.11 -50.15 -8.47
C ALA A 64 32.01 -51.66 -8.16
N THR A 65 30.79 -52.20 -8.15
CA THR A 65 30.59 -53.63 -7.97
C THR A 65 30.89 -54.39 -9.26
N ALA A 66 31.30 -55.67 -9.15
CA ALA A 66 31.59 -56.51 -10.32
C ALA A 66 30.41 -56.59 -11.31
N LYS A 67 29.18 -56.52 -10.80
CA LYS A 67 27.95 -56.47 -11.62
C LYS A 67 27.81 -55.17 -12.41
N GLU A 68 28.19 -54.04 -11.83
CA GLU A 68 28.12 -52.73 -12.49
C GLU A 68 29.21 -52.58 -13.55
N VAL A 69 30.40 -53.13 -13.29
CA VAL A 69 31.48 -53.20 -14.28
C VAL A 69 31.04 -54.04 -15.49
N GLU A 70 30.42 -55.19 -15.24
CA GLU A 70 29.91 -56.06 -16.31
C GLU A 70 28.73 -55.42 -17.06
N LYS A 71 27.88 -54.67 -16.36
CA LYS A 71 26.80 -53.89 -16.97
C LYS A 71 27.34 -52.76 -17.86
N THR A 72 28.43 -52.10 -17.46
CA THR A 72 29.08 -51.05 -18.25
C THR A 72 29.67 -51.59 -19.56
N LYS A 73 30.15 -52.84 -19.57
CA LYS A 73 30.60 -53.51 -20.81
C LYS A 73 29.45 -53.85 -21.76
N ARG A 74 28.28 -54.17 -21.21
CA ARG A 74 27.08 -54.56 -21.96
C ARG A 74 26.33 -53.35 -22.51
N ASP A 75 26.18 -52.31 -21.69
CA ASP A 75 25.35 -51.14 -21.97
C ASP A 75 26.24 -49.88 -22.07
N THR A 76 26.54 -49.43 -23.28
CA THR A 76 27.44 -48.28 -23.54
C THR A 76 26.93 -46.95 -22.95
N TRP A 77 25.64 -46.85 -22.65
CA TRP A 77 25.02 -45.67 -22.04
C TRP A 77 25.08 -45.67 -20.51
N TYR A 78 25.31 -46.83 -19.89
CA TYR A 78 25.34 -46.97 -18.44
C TYR A 78 26.65 -46.41 -17.87
N ARG A 79 26.54 -45.43 -16.98
CA ARG A 79 27.68 -44.87 -16.24
C ARG A 79 27.55 -45.29 -14.79
N ILE A 80 28.63 -45.88 -14.26
CA ILE A 80 28.72 -46.20 -12.83
C ILE A 80 28.64 -44.88 -12.04
N PRO A 81 27.77 -44.78 -11.03
CA PRO A 81 27.74 -43.62 -10.15
C PRO A 81 29.14 -43.33 -9.58
N SER A 82 29.51 -42.06 -9.47
CA SER A 82 30.79 -41.69 -8.86
C SER A 82 30.74 -41.68 -7.33
N HIS A 83 29.55 -41.59 -6.76
CA HIS A 83 29.35 -41.48 -5.32
C HIS A 83 28.11 -42.24 -4.86
N ASP A 84 28.19 -42.81 -3.67
CA ASP A 84 27.06 -43.32 -2.90
C ASP A 84 26.63 -42.31 -1.84
N TYR A 85 25.32 -42.29 -1.56
CA TYR A 85 24.76 -41.48 -0.49
C TYR A 85 24.60 -42.34 0.76
N VAL A 86 25.41 -42.05 1.78
CA VAL A 86 25.30 -42.69 3.09
C VAL A 86 24.63 -41.74 4.07
N LYS A 87 23.93 -42.30 5.04
CA LYS A 87 23.35 -41.51 6.13
C LYS A 87 24.48 -40.93 6.99
N SER A 88 24.48 -39.61 7.20
CA SER A 88 25.54 -38.93 7.98
C SER A 88 25.55 -39.32 9.46
N GLY A 89 24.46 -39.89 9.98
CA GLY A 89 24.29 -40.14 11.41
C GLY A 89 24.09 -38.87 12.25
N ARG A 90 24.02 -37.69 11.60
CA ARG A 90 23.80 -36.39 12.26
C ARG A 90 22.40 -35.89 11.93
N LEU A 91 21.72 -35.30 12.91
CA LEU A 91 20.39 -34.71 12.69
C LEU A 91 20.50 -33.19 12.46
N GLN A 92 19.64 -32.66 11.61
CA GLN A 92 19.47 -31.23 11.39
C GLN A 92 18.03 -30.84 11.70
N LEU A 93 17.85 -29.80 12.51
CA LEU A 93 16.59 -29.13 12.78
C LEU A 93 16.50 -27.88 11.92
N THR A 94 15.38 -27.68 11.25
CA THR A 94 15.07 -26.45 10.53
C THR A 94 13.78 -25.87 11.04
N LEU A 95 13.81 -24.60 11.41
CA LEU A 95 12.70 -23.82 11.92
C LEU A 95 12.36 -22.73 10.91
N ALA A 96 11.08 -22.52 10.67
CA ALA A 96 10.62 -21.42 9.84
C ALA A 96 9.29 -20.90 10.36
N THR A 97 8.90 -19.72 9.91
CA THR A 97 7.61 -19.13 10.23
C THR A 97 6.98 -18.52 8.99
N ASP A 98 5.65 -18.44 8.95
CA ASP A 98 4.92 -17.71 7.93
C ASP A 98 4.94 -16.19 8.15
N SER A 99 5.49 -15.69 9.27
CA SER A 99 5.76 -14.27 9.42
C SER A 99 6.77 -13.83 8.35
N GLY A 100 6.45 -12.77 7.61
CA GLY A 100 7.37 -12.16 6.64
C GLY A 100 8.57 -11.46 7.29
N TYR A 101 8.62 -11.41 8.62
CA TYR A 101 9.59 -10.62 9.40
C TYR A 101 10.69 -11.47 10.06
N SER A 102 10.70 -12.77 9.83
CA SER A 102 11.65 -13.69 10.45
C SER A 102 12.29 -14.64 9.43
N ALA A 103 13.57 -14.94 9.61
CA ALA A 103 14.32 -15.82 8.73
C ALA A 103 14.23 -17.29 9.16
N LYS A 104 14.46 -18.20 8.20
CA LYS A 104 14.67 -19.62 8.48
C LYS A 104 15.90 -19.80 9.38
N VAL A 105 15.79 -20.65 10.40
CA VAL A 105 16.87 -20.99 11.32
C VAL A 105 17.15 -22.47 11.23
N GLY A 106 18.42 -22.85 11.08
CA GLY A 106 18.86 -24.23 11.02
C GLY A 106 19.89 -24.55 12.09
N TRP A 107 19.72 -25.67 12.79
CA TRP A 107 20.70 -26.22 13.73
C TRP A 107 21.07 -27.64 13.32
N ALA A 108 22.37 -27.92 13.26
CA ALA A 108 22.88 -29.25 12.95
C ALA A 108 23.54 -29.86 14.19
N ASP A 109 23.42 -31.18 14.31
CA ASP A 109 24.14 -31.95 15.32
C ASP A 109 25.63 -31.96 14.98
N THR A 110 26.46 -31.64 15.97
CA THR A 110 27.92 -31.57 15.83
C THR A 110 28.59 -32.20 17.04
N ALA A 111 29.86 -32.58 16.90
CA ALA A 111 30.62 -33.18 18.00
C ALA A 111 30.66 -32.31 19.27
N ALA A 112 30.57 -30.99 19.13
CA ALA A 112 30.57 -30.03 20.23
C ALA A 112 29.17 -29.63 20.72
N LEU A 113 28.14 -29.76 19.89
CA LEU A 113 26.80 -29.27 20.17
C LEU A 113 25.75 -30.30 19.75
N LYS A 114 25.11 -30.88 20.77
CA LYS A 114 24.01 -31.83 20.59
C LYS A 114 22.71 -31.11 20.25
N LEU A 115 21.92 -31.71 19.38
CA LEU A 115 20.64 -31.13 18.96
C LEU A 115 19.64 -31.01 20.11
N GLU A 116 19.69 -31.92 21.09
CA GLU A 116 18.78 -31.90 22.24
C GLU A 116 18.92 -30.64 23.09
N SER A 117 20.13 -30.06 23.19
CA SER A 117 20.33 -28.81 23.95
C SER A 117 19.70 -27.60 23.27
N ARG A 118 19.41 -27.67 21.97
CA ARG A 118 18.74 -26.61 21.22
C ARG A 118 17.23 -26.72 21.23
N LEU A 119 16.66 -27.82 21.72
CA LEU A 119 15.20 -27.97 21.77
C LEU A 119 14.55 -26.99 22.74
N CYS A 120 15.23 -26.60 23.82
CA CYS A 120 14.73 -25.57 24.74
C CYS A 120 14.69 -24.17 24.11
N ASP A 121 15.49 -23.92 23.07
CA ASP A 121 15.54 -22.64 22.35
C ASP A 121 14.37 -22.49 21.36
N VAL A 122 13.68 -23.58 20.98
CA VAL A 122 12.63 -23.56 19.94
C VAL A 122 11.44 -22.69 20.35
N MET A 123 10.87 -22.91 21.54
CA MET A 123 9.68 -22.18 21.98
C MET A 123 9.96 -20.68 22.20
N PRO A 124 11.04 -20.28 22.91
CA PRO A 124 11.41 -18.86 23.01
C PRO A 124 11.68 -18.19 21.67
N LEU A 125 12.22 -18.92 20.69
CA LEU A 125 12.42 -18.39 19.35
C LEU A 125 11.09 -18.12 18.63
N TYR A 126 10.13 -19.04 18.73
CA TYR A 126 8.80 -18.84 18.15
C TYR A 126 8.03 -17.70 18.80
N GLU A 127 8.09 -17.58 20.13
CA GLU A 127 7.50 -16.46 20.88
C GLU A 127 8.12 -15.13 20.44
N ARG A 128 9.44 -15.09 20.24
CA ARG A 128 10.14 -13.92 19.71
C ARG A 128 9.68 -13.56 18.30
N TRP A 129 9.55 -14.54 17.40
CA TRP A 129 9.05 -14.29 16.04
C TRP A 129 7.63 -13.72 16.07
N ALA A 130 6.75 -14.28 16.90
CA ALA A 130 5.39 -13.79 17.04
C ALA A 130 5.32 -12.38 17.63
N ALA A 131 6.18 -12.05 18.61
CA ALA A 131 6.28 -10.71 19.17
C ALA A 131 6.74 -9.67 18.13
N ILE A 132 7.75 -10.01 17.31
CA ILE A 132 8.23 -9.15 16.22
C ILE A 132 7.13 -8.93 15.18
N ASP A 133 6.41 -9.99 14.79
CA ASP A 133 5.31 -9.88 13.83
C ASP A 133 4.18 -8.97 14.35
N ALA A 134 3.81 -9.12 15.62
CA ALA A 134 2.80 -8.28 16.26
C ALA A 134 3.22 -6.80 16.32
N GLU A 135 4.45 -6.51 16.76
CA GLU A 135 4.99 -5.15 16.82
C GLU A 135 5.00 -4.48 15.44
N ARG A 136 5.43 -5.23 14.41
CA ARG A 136 5.49 -4.72 13.04
C ARG A 136 4.11 -4.46 12.45
N LYS A 137 3.15 -5.36 12.69
CA LYS A 137 1.76 -5.16 12.25
C LYS A 137 1.13 -3.95 12.92
N GLU A 138 1.35 -3.74 14.22
CA GLU A 138 0.81 -2.57 14.90
C GLU A 138 1.49 -1.27 14.44
N ALA A 139 2.81 -1.28 14.26
CA ALA A 139 3.53 -0.13 13.72
C ALA A 139 3.03 0.24 12.31
N GLU A 140 2.75 -0.74 11.46
CA GLU A 140 2.19 -0.51 10.13
C GLU A 140 0.75 0.03 10.21
N ARG A 141 -0.09 -0.52 11.10
CA ARG A 141 -1.44 0.00 11.36
C ARG A 141 -1.40 1.47 11.78
N GLN A 142 -0.50 1.83 12.69
CA GLN A 142 -0.35 3.20 13.16
C GLN A 142 0.18 4.14 12.07
N ARG A 143 1.08 3.67 11.20
CA ARG A 143 1.53 4.41 10.02
C ARG A 143 0.39 4.66 9.04
N GLN A 144 -0.47 3.68 8.83
CA GLN A 144 -1.63 3.82 7.94
C GLN A 144 -2.64 4.83 8.48
N ILE A 145 -2.94 4.77 9.79
CA ILE A 145 -3.83 5.73 10.45
C ILE A 145 -3.26 7.15 10.35
N THR A 146 -1.99 7.34 10.74
CA THR A 146 -1.35 8.67 10.70
C THR A 146 -1.22 9.22 9.27
N ALA A 147 -0.94 8.36 8.28
CA ALA A 147 -0.93 8.76 6.87
C ALA A 147 -2.33 9.15 6.37
N GLN A 148 -3.37 8.45 6.79
CA GLN A 148 -4.75 8.78 6.45
C GLN A 148 -5.20 10.09 7.10
N GLU A 149 -4.90 10.30 8.38
CA GLU A 149 -5.17 11.56 9.07
C GLU A 149 -4.43 12.74 8.42
N ARG A 150 -3.17 12.53 8.03
CA ARG A 150 -2.39 13.57 7.34
C ARG A 150 -3.03 13.94 6.00
N ARG A 151 -3.40 12.95 5.19
CA ARG A 151 -4.10 13.16 3.91
C ARG A 151 -5.44 13.87 4.10
N ALA A 152 -6.22 13.48 5.11
CA ALA A 152 -7.49 14.13 5.40
C ALA A 152 -7.29 15.62 5.76
N ARG A 153 -6.29 15.95 6.56
CA ARG A 153 -5.95 17.36 6.88
C ARG A 153 -5.46 18.13 5.66
N GLU A 154 -4.60 17.53 4.83
CA GLU A 154 -4.15 18.13 3.57
C GLU A 154 -5.34 18.43 2.63
N ASP A 155 -6.32 17.53 2.56
CA ASP A 155 -7.54 17.68 1.76
C ASP A 155 -8.47 18.76 2.29
N GLU A 156 -8.67 18.82 3.61
CA GLU A 156 -9.44 19.88 4.26
C GLU A 156 -8.85 21.27 3.99
N LEU A 157 -7.53 21.39 4.11
CA LEU A 157 -6.81 22.64 3.83
C LEU A 157 -6.90 23.03 2.36
N ALA A 158 -6.71 22.08 1.44
CA ALA A 158 -6.83 22.33 0.00
C ALA A 158 -8.25 22.78 -0.39
N MET A 159 -9.28 22.16 0.20
CA MET A 159 -10.67 22.53 -0.04
C MET A 159 -11.01 23.91 0.53
N ALA A 160 -10.46 24.25 1.70
CA ALA A 160 -10.62 25.59 2.28
C ALA A 160 -9.97 26.66 1.39
N GLU A 161 -8.74 26.43 0.94
CA GLU A 161 -8.01 27.33 0.04
C GLU A 161 -8.73 27.53 -1.30
N TYR A 162 -9.22 26.44 -1.91
CA TYR A 162 -10.02 26.51 -3.14
C TYR A 162 -11.26 27.40 -2.96
N LYS A 163 -12.00 27.22 -1.85
CA LYS A 163 -13.16 28.05 -1.54
C LYS A 163 -12.78 29.51 -1.36
N GLN A 164 -11.73 29.80 -0.60
CA GLN A 164 -11.27 31.18 -0.38
C GLN A 164 -10.87 31.86 -1.69
N HIS A 165 -10.14 31.15 -2.54
CA HIS A 165 -9.76 31.65 -3.85
C HIS A 165 -10.99 31.90 -4.75
N GLY A 166 -11.95 30.98 -4.79
CA GLY A 166 -13.18 31.17 -5.54
C GLY A 166 -14.00 32.38 -5.06
N LEU A 167 -14.05 32.62 -3.75
CA LEU A 167 -14.69 33.82 -3.18
C LEU A 167 -13.95 35.09 -3.58
N ALA A 168 -12.61 35.08 -3.57
CA ALA A 168 -11.79 36.22 -3.98
C ALA A 168 -11.99 36.55 -5.47
N GLU A 169 -12.00 35.55 -6.34
CA GLU A 169 -12.26 35.73 -7.78
C GLU A 169 -13.65 36.31 -8.03
N HIS A 170 -14.67 35.84 -7.31
CA HIS A 170 -16.03 36.40 -7.43
C HIS A 170 -16.08 37.87 -6.98
N LEU A 171 -15.42 38.20 -5.87
CA LEU A 171 -15.34 39.58 -5.37
C LEU A 171 -14.67 40.51 -6.39
N LEU A 172 -13.57 40.05 -7.00
CA LEU A 172 -12.87 40.81 -8.05
C LEU A 172 -13.73 40.96 -9.30
N ALA A 173 -14.46 39.92 -9.71
CA ALA A 173 -15.39 39.99 -10.83
C ALA A 173 -16.51 41.00 -10.58
N ASP A 174 -17.10 41.01 -9.38
CA ASP A 174 -18.14 41.98 -8.99
C ASP A 174 -17.59 43.41 -8.99
N LEU A 175 -16.39 43.64 -8.45
CA LEU A 175 -15.73 44.95 -8.49
C LEU A 175 -15.54 45.44 -9.93
N ASN A 176 -15.01 44.58 -10.80
CA ASN A 176 -14.78 44.89 -12.21
C ASN A 176 -16.09 45.21 -12.96
N ALA A 177 -17.15 44.43 -12.71
CA ALA A 177 -18.47 44.66 -13.30
C ALA A 177 -19.07 45.99 -12.85
N TRP A 178 -18.93 46.33 -11.56
CA TRP A 178 -19.37 47.61 -11.01
C TRP A 178 -18.62 48.81 -11.62
N GLU A 179 -17.29 48.73 -11.71
CA GLU A 179 -16.47 49.77 -12.30
C GLU A 179 -16.79 49.99 -13.78
N LEU A 180 -16.94 48.89 -14.53
CA LEU A 180 -17.33 48.92 -15.95
C LEU A 180 -18.71 49.54 -16.12
N GLY A 181 -19.70 49.14 -15.32
CA GLY A 181 -21.05 49.73 -15.32
C GLY A 181 -21.02 51.23 -15.06
N GLY A 182 -20.20 51.69 -14.10
CA GLY A 182 -19.98 53.10 -13.83
C GLY A 182 -19.36 53.86 -15.02
N ARG A 183 -18.37 53.27 -15.70
CA ARG A 183 -17.76 53.84 -16.91
C ARG A 183 -18.75 53.90 -18.08
N LEU A 184 -19.52 52.84 -18.29
CA LEU A 184 -20.53 52.76 -19.35
C LEU A 184 -21.64 53.78 -19.12
N ARG A 185 -22.14 53.96 -17.88
CA ARG A 185 -23.12 55.01 -17.56
C ARG A 185 -22.64 56.41 -17.95
N ARG A 186 -21.37 56.73 -17.67
CA ARG A 186 -20.77 58.02 -18.07
C ARG A 186 -20.70 58.17 -19.59
N TYR A 187 -20.32 57.11 -20.29
CA TYR A 187 -20.25 57.10 -21.76
C TYR A 187 -21.64 57.24 -22.41
N VAL A 188 -22.63 56.48 -21.93
CA VAL A 188 -24.01 56.53 -22.44
C VAL A 188 -24.65 57.90 -22.18
N SER A 189 -24.41 58.52 -21.02
CA SER A 189 -24.87 59.90 -20.77
C SER A 189 -24.25 60.92 -21.74
N ALA A 190 -23.00 60.72 -22.15
CA ALA A 190 -22.39 61.56 -23.19
C ALA A 190 -23.00 61.30 -24.57
N LEU A 191 -23.33 60.05 -24.90
CA LEU A 191 -24.04 59.68 -26.13
C LEU A 191 -25.45 60.28 -26.18
N GLU A 192 -26.20 60.24 -25.09
CA GLU A 192 -27.52 60.82 -24.97
C GLU A 192 -27.51 62.33 -25.26
N LYS A 193 -26.54 63.06 -24.67
CA LYS A 193 -26.34 64.49 -24.94
C LYS A 193 -26.00 64.77 -26.40
N ARG A 194 -25.26 63.87 -27.07
CA ARG A 194 -24.96 63.98 -28.51
C ARG A 194 -26.20 63.67 -29.35
N ALA A 195 -26.95 62.62 -29.01
CA ALA A 195 -28.18 62.23 -29.69
C ALA A 195 -29.22 63.36 -29.67
N GLY A 196 -29.35 64.07 -28.54
CA GLY A 196 -30.23 65.23 -28.42
C GLY A 196 -29.85 66.43 -29.31
N ARG A 197 -28.64 66.47 -29.87
CA ARG A 197 -28.17 67.54 -30.78
C ARG A 197 -28.31 67.17 -32.26
N ILE A 198 -28.81 65.97 -32.58
CA ILE A 198 -29.03 65.54 -33.96
C ILE A 198 -30.23 66.32 -34.54
N ALA A 199 -29.99 66.98 -35.67
CA ALA A 199 -30.98 67.81 -36.36
C ALA A 199 -32.04 66.96 -37.08
N ASP A 200 -31.61 65.86 -37.70
CA ASP A 200 -32.50 64.91 -38.35
C ASP A 200 -33.36 64.16 -37.33
N ALA A 201 -34.67 64.14 -37.55
CA ALA A 201 -35.63 63.59 -36.60
C ALA A 201 -35.56 62.06 -36.52
N ASP A 202 -35.37 61.39 -37.66
CA ASP A 202 -35.36 59.93 -37.75
C ASP A 202 -34.06 59.36 -37.18
N GLU A 203 -32.92 59.98 -37.49
CA GLU A 203 -31.63 59.64 -36.89
C GLU A 203 -31.62 59.88 -35.38
N ARG A 204 -32.27 60.95 -34.90
CA ARG A 204 -32.37 61.23 -33.46
C ARG A 204 -33.18 60.14 -32.73
N VAL A 205 -34.29 59.69 -33.30
CA VAL A 205 -35.11 58.62 -32.72
C VAL A 205 -34.33 57.31 -32.67
N ALA A 206 -33.63 56.95 -33.74
CA ALA A 206 -32.79 55.75 -33.77
C ALA A 206 -31.66 55.81 -32.73
N ALA A 207 -30.99 56.96 -32.59
CA ALA A 207 -29.92 57.17 -31.62
C ALA A 207 -30.41 57.08 -30.16
N LEU A 208 -31.59 57.64 -29.85
CA LEU A 208 -32.19 57.54 -28.51
C LEU A 208 -32.64 56.10 -28.19
N GLY A 209 -33.18 55.36 -29.17
CA GLY A 209 -33.51 53.95 -29.00
C GLY A 209 -32.29 53.09 -28.65
N TRP A 210 -31.13 53.39 -29.25
CA TRP A 210 -29.85 52.74 -28.89
C TRP A 210 -29.38 53.10 -27.47
N VAL A 211 -29.52 54.37 -27.06
CA VAL A 211 -29.19 54.84 -25.70
C VAL A 211 -30.05 54.11 -24.66
N GLU A 212 -31.35 53.97 -24.90
CA GLU A 212 -32.27 53.26 -24.00
C GLU A 212 -31.95 51.77 -23.92
N TRP A 213 -31.57 51.13 -25.03
CA TRP A 213 -31.06 49.77 -25.00
C TRP A 213 -29.78 49.65 -24.15
N CYS A 214 -28.84 50.59 -24.32
CA CYS A 214 -27.61 50.62 -23.53
C CYS A 214 -27.88 50.74 -22.02
N HIS A 215 -28.82 51.60 -21.60
CA HIS A 215 -29.21 51.74 -20.19
C HIS A 215 -29.71 50.43 -19.60
N ARG A 216 -30.66 49.76 -20.27
CA ARG A 216 -31.18 48.45 -19.84
C ARG A 216 -30.08 47.40 -19.77
N HIS A 217 -29.18 47.38 -20.75
CA HIS A 217 -28.07 46.43 -20.76
C HIS A 217 -27.14 46.63 -19.54
N ILE A 218 -26.80 47.87 -19.19
CA ILE A 218 -25.95 48.17 -18.03
C ILE A 218 -26.62 47.72 -16.72
N GLU A 219 -27.92 47.94 -16.56
CA GLU A 219 -28.66 47.51 -15.35
C GLU A 219 -28.65 45.99 -15.18
N THR A 220 -28.75 45.21 -16.26
CA THR A 220 -28.69 43.74 -16.17
C THR A 220 -27.32 43.21 -15.72
N GLN A 221 -26.26 43.97 -15.97
CA GLN A 221 -24.88 43.64 -15.62
C GLN A 221 -24.47 44.25 -14.27
N ASP A 222 -25.30 45.09 -13.64
CA ASP A 222 -24.96 45.76 -12.40
C ASP A 222 -24.96 44.75 -11.24
N PRO A 223 -23.80 44.49 -10.60
CA PRO A 223 -23.72 43.58 -9.47
C PRO A 223 -24.52 44.09 -8.26
N LEU A 224 -24.75 45.40 -8.13
CA LEU A 224 -25.56 45.99 -7.05
C LEU A 224 -27.06 45.85 -7.27
N ALA A 225 -27.51 45.50 -8.48
CA ALA A 225 -28.92 45.20 -8.74
C ALA A 225 -29.32 43.81 -8.20
N ARG A 226 -28.36 42.99 -7.76
CA ARG A 226 -28.58 41.65 -7.23
C ARG A 226 -28.55 41.66 -5.69
N PRO A 227 -29.29 40.79 -5.01
CA PRO A 227 -29.24 40.69 -3.55
C PRO A 227 -27.86 40.19 -3.08
N ILE A 228 -27.31 40.84 -2.06
CA ILE A 228 -26.04 40.47 -1.43
C ILE A 228 -26.20 39.10 -0.76
N LYS A 229 -25.57 38.07 -1.32
CA LYS A 229 -25.55 36.70 -0.81
C LYS A 229 -24.17 36.11 -0.97
N MET A 230 -23.82 35.15 -0.12
CA MET A 230 -22.57 34.40 -0.28
C MET A 230 -22.58 33.65 -1.62
N PRO A 231 -21.59 33.87 -2.51
CA PRO A 231 -21.55 33.15 -3.77
C PRO A 231 -21.30 31.66 -3.54
N THR A 232 -22.00 30.84 -4.31
CA THR A 232 -21.85 29.38 -4.23
C THR A 232 -20.70 28.97 -5.13
N ILE A 233 -19.56 28.60 -4.52
CA ILE A 233 -18.43 28.04 -5.25
C ILE A 233 -18.72 26.57 -5.53
N LYS A 234 -18.66 26.17 -6.82
CA LYS A 234 -18.83 24.79 -7.25
C LYS A 234 -17.78 23.91 -6.57
N ALA A 235 -18.11 22.64 -6.27
CA ALA A 235 -17.09 21.72 -5.76
C ALA A 235 -15.93 21.58 -6.76
N PRO A 236 -14.68 21.55 -6.29
CA PRO A 236 -13.52 21.50 -7.16
C PRO A 236 -13.49 20.20 -7.95
N GLY A 237 -13.07 20.31 -9.22
CA GLY A 237 -12.62 19.15 -9.98
C GLY A 237 -11.26 18.63 -9.49
N PHE A 238 -10.83 17.48 -10.02
CA PHE A 238 -9.53 16.89 -9.66
C PHE A 238 -8.34 17.84 -9.92
N THR A 239 -8.33 18.51 -11.07
CA THR A 239 -7.27 19.44 -11.47
C THR A 239 -7.22 20.69 -10.60
N GLU A 240 -8.39 21.23 -10.26
CA GLU A 240 -8.53 22.43 -9.43
C GLU A 240 -8.07 22.17 -7.99
N LEU A 241 -8.41 21.01 -7.43
CA LEU A 241 -7.92 20.59 -6.11
C LEU A 241 -6.39 20.43 -6.10
N GLN A 242 -5.81 19.93 -7.20
CA GLN A 242 -4.37 19.77 -7.34
C GLN A 242 -3.64 21.13 -7.39
N GLU A 243 -4.22 22.13 -8.07
CA GLU A 243 -3.69 23.49 -8.08
C GLU A 243 -3.75 24.14 -6.68
N SER A 244 -4.85 23.93 -5.94
CA SER A 244 -4.95 24.40 -4.55
C SER A 244 -3.90 23.75 -3.65
N ARG A 245 -3.66 22.44 -3.77
CA ARG A 245 -2.58 21.76 -3.04
C ARG A 245 -1.20 22.37 -3.36
N ARG A 246 -0.94 22.64 -4.64
CA ARG A 246 0.32 23.26 -5.09
C ARG A 246 0.53 24.65 -4.49
N ARG A 247 -0.53 25.45 -4.35
CA ARG A 247 -0.45 26.78 -3.71
C ARG A 247 -0.13 26.70 -2.21
N LEU A 248 -0.59 25.65 -1.54
CA LEU A 248 -0.30 25.38 -0.13
C LEU A 248 1.07 24.73 0.09
N GLY A 249 1.79 24.35 -0.97
CA GLY A 249 3.11 23.74 -0.88
C GLY A 249 3.10 22.25 -0.54
N PHE A 250 1.96 21.56 -0.79
CA PHE A 250 1.82 20.12 -0.67
C PHE A 250 2.25 19.36 -1.94
#